data_AF-A0A9D6QB44-F1
#
_entry.id   AF-A0A9D6QB44-F1
#
_cell.length_a   1.000
_cell.length_b   1.000
_cell.length_c   1.000
_cell.angle_alpha   90.00
_cell.angle_beta   90.00
_cell.angle_gamma   90.00
#
_symmetry.space_group_name_H-M   'P 1'
#
loop_
_entity.id
_entity.type
_entity.pdbx_description
1 polymer ?
#
loop_
_entity_poly.entity_id
_entity_poly.type
_entity_poly.pdbx_seq_one_letter_code
_entity_poly.pdbx_strand_id
1 'polypeptide(L)'
;MELTLTPAAEKFVRRMINFGGAGANAGFRLTVSAGGCSGLASEFTVESVPLAGDAVVEVAGVRLFLPAESRLLLQGATIDFADTPTHSGLTFVTPNSPSCGCSSSSSSGMASIDISSIGHRH
;
A
#
# COMPACT_ATOMS: atom_id res chain seq x y z
N MET A 1 4.80 -18.43 4.78
CA MET A 1 4.75 -17.09 4.18
C MET A 1 5.91 -16.34 4.77
N GLU A 2 6.90 -15.98 3.96
CA GLU A 2 8.08 -15.24 4.40
C GLU A 2 7.81 -13.75 4.10
N LEU A 3 7.76 -12.94 5.15
CA LEU A 3 7.37 -11.54 5.11
C LEU A 3 8.17 -10.80 6.18
N THR A 4 8.89 -9.76 5.77
CA THR A 4 9.77 -9.01 6.66
C THR A 4 9.23 -7.61 6.86
N LEU A 5 9.20 -7.13 8.10
CA LEU A 5 8.85 -5.75 8.44
C LEU A 5 10.13 -4.98 8.78
N THR A 6 10.25 -3.77 8.26
CA THR A 6 11.28 -2.83 8.73
C THR A 6 10.88 -2.23 10.09
N PRO A 7 11.84 -1.70 10.87
CA PRO A 7 11.53 -1.04 12.14
C PRO A 7 10.58 0.16 11.99
N ALA A 8 10.57 0.83 10.82
CA ALA A 8 9.64 1.92 10.54
C ALA A 8 8.21 1.40 10.37
N ALA A 9 8.03 0.36 9.56
CA ALA A 9 6.73 -0.27 9.34
C ALA A 9 6.18 -0.90 10.62
N GLU A 10 7.01 -1.58 11.43
CA GLU A 10 6.59 -2.13 12.72
C GLU A 10 6.03 -1.04 13.64
N LYS A 11 6.76 0.06 13.81
CA LYS A 11 6.32 1.19 14.65
C LYS A 11 5.01 1.78 14.15
N PHE A 12 4.87 1.94 12.83
CA PHE A 12 3.63 2.43 12.22
C PHE A 12 2.45 1.50 12.50
N VAL A 13 2.60 0.19 12.24
CA VAL A 13 1.55 -0.82 12.47
C VAL A 13 1.13 -0.85 13.94
N ARG A 14 2.09 -0.85 14.87
CA ARG A 14 1.80 -0.81 16.31
C ARG A 14 1.05 0.46 16.71
N ARG A 15 1.44 1.61 16.15
CA ARG A 15 0.78 2.89 16.41
C ARG A 15 -0.65 2.87 15.88
N MET A 16 -0.86 2.34 14.67
CA MET A 16 -2.17 2.18 14.04
C MET A 16 -3.09 1.29 14.87
N ILE A 17 -2.59 0.14 15.34
CA ILE A 17 -3.34 -0.75 16.22
C ILE A 17 -3.73 -0.05 17.54
N ASN A 18 -2.79 0.68 18.14
CA ASN A 18 -3.04 1.43 19.37
C ASN A 18 -4.07 2.56 19.16
N PHE A 19 -4.03 3.25 18.02
CA PHE A 19 -5.00 4.30 17.68
C PHE A 19 -6.36 3.75 17.26
N GLY A 20 -6.40 2.59 16.60
CA GLY A 20 -7.62 1.95 16.12
C GLY A 20 -8.52 1.40 17.23
N GLY A 21 -8.02 1.31 18.47
CA GLY A 21 -8.85 0.97 19.64
C GLY A 21 -9.39 -0.46 19.67
N ALA A 22 -8.95 -1.34 18.76
CA ALA A 22 -9.41 -2.73 18.63
C ALA A 22 -8.84 -3.69 19.70
N GLY A 23 -8.12 -3.18 20.69
CA GLY A 23 -7.59 -3.95 21.82
C GLY A 23 -6.29 -4.71 21.52
N ALA A 24 -5.77 -5.43 22.52
CA ALA A 24 -4.48 -6.13 22.45
C ALA A 24 -4.41 -7.25 21.39
N ASN A 25 -5.57 -7.75 20.96
CA ASN A 25 -5.69 -8.82 19.95
C ASN A 25 -5.97 -8.30 18.54
N ALA A 26 -5.99 -6.99 18.35
CA ALA A 26 -6.17 -6.39 17.04
C ALA A 26 -5.08 -6.82 16.06
N GLY A 27 -5.50 -7.03 14.83
CA GLY A 27 -4.63 -7.26 13.69
C GLY A 27 -4.72 -6.14 12.68
N PHE A 28 -3.61 -5.92 12.02
CA PHE A 28 -3.47 -4.97 10.93
C PHE A 28 -3.74 -5.69 9.62
N ARG A 29 -4.89 -5.44 9.03
CA ARG A 29 -5.25 -5.98 7.74
C ARG A 29 -4.62 -5.15 6.65
N LEU A 30 -3.92 -5.78 5.72
CA LEU A 30 -3.26 -5.13 4.60
C LEU A 30 -3.75 -5.73 3.28
N THR A 31 -4.36 -4.89 2.47
CA THR A 31 -4.87 -5.23 1.14
C THR A 31 -4.07 -4.47 0.10
N VAL A 32 -3.35 -5.20 -0.74
CA VAL A 32 -2.65 -4.66 -1.89
C VAL A 32 -3.36 -5.09 -3.16
N SER A 33 -3.59 -4.12 -4.04
CA SER A 33 -4.21 -4.27 -5.34
C SER A 33 -3.37 -3.57 -6.40
N ALA A 34 -3.44 -4.04 -7.64
CA ALA A 34 -2.87 -3.30 -8.77
C ALA A 34 -3.69 -2.01 -8.97
N GLY A 35 -3.22 -0.88 -8.41
CA GLY A 35 -3.76 0.43 -8.70
C GLY A 35 -3.44 0.82 -10.16
N GLY A 36 -4.22 1.72 -10.73
CA GLY A 36 -4.16 2.10 -12.16
C GLY A 36 -2.83 2.77 -12.59
N CYS A 37 -2.87 3.63 -13.60
CA CYS A 37 -1.70 4.24 -14.27
C CYS A 37 -0.61 4.91 -13.39
N SER A 38 -0.74 4.95 -12.06
CA SER A 38 0.18 5.64 -11.14
C SER A 38 0.76 4.77 -10.02
N GLY A 39 0.52 3.45 -9.98
CA GLY A 39 1.20 2.52 -9.08
C GLY A 39 0.29 1.54 -8.31
N LEU A 40 0.90 0.63 -7.54
CA LEU A 40 0.21 -0.33 -6.66
C LEU A 40 -0.59 0.42 -5.59
N ALA A 41 -1.85 0.07 -5.40
CA ALA A 41 -2.70 0.61 -4.34
C ALA A 41 -2.61 -0.29 -3.11
N SER A 42 -2.37 0.29 -1.94
CA SER A 42 -2.35 -0.43 -0.67
C SER A 42 -3.31 0.22 0.31
N GLU A 43 -4.27 -0.57 0.78
CA GLU A 43 -5.19 -0.21 1.85
C GLU A 43 -4.88 -1.01 3.11
N PHE A 44 -5.10 -0.39 4.26
CA PHE A 44 -5.02 -1.08 5.53
C PHE A 44 -6.25 -0.78 6.39
N THR A 45 -6.57 -1.70 7.28
CA THR A 45 -7.58 -1.48 8.33
C THR A 45 -7.16 -2.21 9.61
N VAL A 46 -7.63 -1.72 10.76
CA VAL A 46 -7.38 -2.34 12.05
C VAL A 46 -8.63 -3.09 12.47
N GLU A 47 -8.53 -4.40 12.56
CA GLU A 47 -9.65 -5.29 12.87
C GLU A 47 -9.29 -6.19 14.04
N SER A 48 -10.27 -6.56 14.88
CA SER A 48 -10.01 -7.50 15.98
C SER A 48 -9.93 -8.96 15.53
N VAL A 49 -10.51 -9.27 14.37
CA VAL A 49 -10.73 -10.63 13.88
C VAL A 49 -10.39 -10.69 12.39
N PRO A 50 -9.70 -11.74 11.90
CA PRO A 50 -9.50 -11.93 10.46
C PRO A 50 -10.83 -12.21 9.75
N LEU A 51 -10.97 -11.75 8.50
CA LEU A 51 -12.13 -12.11 7.67
C LEU A 51 -11.95 -13.47 7.01
N ALA A 52 -13.04 -14.00 6.46
CA ALA A 52 -13.03 -15.27 5.74
C ALA A 52 -12.10 -15.18 4.52
N GLY A 53 -11.10 -16.07 4.47
CA GLY A 53 -10.10 -16.11 3.39
C GLY A 53 -8.88 -15.21 3.63
N ASP A 54 -8.87 -14.39 4.68
CA ASP A 54 -7.66 -13.74 5.15
C ASP A 54 -6.80 -14.76 5.89
N ALA A 55 -5.49 -14.70 5.67
CA ALA A 55 -4.57 -15.51 6.41
C ALA A 55 -3.79 -14.65 7.40
N VAL A 56 -3.76 -15.13 8.64
CA VAL A 56 -3.14 -14.49 9.79
C VAL A 56 -1.65 -14.76 9.77
N VAL A 57 -0.85 -13.71 9.82
CA VAL A 57 0.62 -13.80 9.90
C VAL A 57 1.06 -13.01 11.10
N GLU A 58 1.84 -13.62 11.99
CA GLU A 58 2.43 -12.91 13.12
C GLU A 58 3.88 -12.55 12.79
N VAL A 59 4.17 -11.25 12.72
CA VAL A 59 5.52 -10.72 12.47
C VAL A 59 5.81 -9.64 13.49
N ALA A 60 7.02 -9.66 14.07
CA ALA A 60 7.46 -8.68 15.07
C ALA A 60 6.48 -8.51 16.25
N GLY A 61 5.74 -9.57 16.61
CA GLY A 61 4.77 -9.55 17.70
C GLY A 61 3.45 -8.84 17.39
N VAL A 62 3.15 -8.53 16.12
CA VAL A 62 1.85 -8.02 15.68
C VAL A 62 1.19 -8.99 14.69
N ARG A 63 -0.15 -9.03 14.70
CA ARG A 63 -0.94 -9.84 13.77
C ARG A 63 -1.22 -9.05 12.51
N LEU A 64 -0.90 -9.63 11.37
CA LEU A 64 -1.22 -9.12 10.05
C LEU A 64 -2.30 -10.00 9.41
N PHE A 65 -3.34 -9.39 8.86
CA PHE A 65 -4.36 -10.09 8.10
C PHE A 65 -4.16 -9.80 6.62
N LEU A 66 -3.88 -10.84 5.84
CA LEU A 66 -3.60 -10.72 4.42
C LEU A 66 -4.60 -11.53 3.60
N PRO A 67 -5.38 -10.90 2.71
CA PRO A 67 -6.22 -11.63 1.77
C PRO A 67 -5.37 -12.43 0.78
N ALA A 68 -5.96 -13.45 0.16
CA ALA A 68 -5.28 -14.32 -0.80
C ALA A 68 -4.60 -13.54 -1.94
N GLU A 69 -5.29 -12.54 -2.49
CA GLU A 69 -4.81 -11.66 -3.56
C GLU A 69 -3.49 -10.98 -3.17
N SER A 70 -3.45 -10.39 -1.97
CA SER A 70 -2.30 -9.62 -1.49
C SER A 70 -1.16 -10.53 -1.04
N ARG A 71 -1.44 -11.75 -0.54
CA ARG A 71 -0.38 -12.72 -0.22
C ARG A 71 0.46 -13.06 -1.45
N LEU A 72 -0.17 -13.24 -2.61
CA LEU A 72 0.55 -13.57 -3.84
C LEU A 72 1.52 -12.44 -4.24
N LEU A 73 1.12 -11.18 -4.00
CA LEU A 73 1.94 -10.01 -4.30
C LEU A 73 3.04 -9.75 -3.25
N LEU A 74 2.77 -10.09 -1.99
CA LEU A 74 3.64 -9.81 -0.84
C LEU A 74 4.55 -10.99 -0.46
N GLN A 75 4.46 -12.11 -1.18
CA GLN A 75 5.26 -13.29 -0.88
C GLN A 75 6.76 -13.00 -1.07
N GLY A 76 7.54 -13.02 0.02
CA GLY A 76 8.96 -12.66 0.00
C GLY A 76 9.22 -11.16 -0.15
N ALA A 77 8.21 -10.32 0.06
CA ALA A 77 8.36 -8.87 0.11
C ALA A 77 8.83 -8.40 1.50
N THR A 78 9.56 -7.29 1.51
CA THR A 78 9.84 -6.52 2.72
C THR A 78 8.91 -5.31 2.76
N ILE A 79 8.11 -5.20 3.82
CA ILE A 79 7.21 -4.08 4.05
C ILE A 79 8.00 -2.98 4.78
N ASP A 80 8.04 -1.80 4.17
CA ASP A 80 8.62 -0.59 4.74
C ASP A 80 7.59 0.54 4.77
N PHE A 81 7.82 1.55 5.61
CA PHE A 81 6.95 2.71 5.70
C PHE A 81 7.74 3.97 5.35
N ALA A 82 7.38 4.58 4.22
CA ALA A 82 7.96 5.83 3.76
C ALA A 82 7.10 6.99 4.24
N ASP A 83 7.64 7.78 5.17
CA ASP A 83 7.05 9.03 5.63
C ASP A 83 7.88 10.20 5.09
N THR A 84 7.46 10.75 3.95
CA THR A 84 8.08 11.93 3.34
C THR A 84 7.10 13.09 3.35
N PRO A 85 7.55 14.35 3.39
CA PRO A 85 6.67 15.51 3.46
C PRO A 85 5.66 15.61 2.30
N THR A 86 5.96 14.95 1.17
CA THR A 86 5.12 14.90 -0.02
C THR A 86 4.37 13.58 -0.20
N HIS A 87 4.74 12.53 0.55
CA HIS A 87 4.14 11.21 0.40
C HIS A 87 4.36 10.36 1.66
N SER A 88 3.29 9.98 2.34
CA SER A 88 3.29 9.04 3.46
C SER A 88 2.56 7.77 3.03
N GLY A 89 3.24 6.62 3.06
CA GLY A 89 2.63 5.36 2.60
C GLY A 89 3.46 4.12 2.91
N LEU A 90 2.81 2.97 2.83
CA LEU A 90 3.49 1.68 2.88
C LEU A 90 4.15 1.39 1.53
N THR A 91 5.41 0.97 1.57
CA THR A 91 6.16 0.55 0.40
C THR A 91 6.55 -0.92 0.53
N PHE A 92 6.57 -1.61 -0.60
CA PHE A 92 6.82 -3.04 -0.67
C PHE A 92 8.04 -3.28 -1.53
N VAL A 93 9.12 -3.74 -0.90
CA VAL A 93 10.38 -4.02 -1.57
C VAL A 93 10.47 -5.52 -1.81
N THR A 94 10.27 -5.95 -3.05
CA THR A 94 10.55 -7.34 -3.45
C THR A 94 11.90 -7.40 -4.17
N PRO A 95 12.69 -8.48 -4.00
CA PRO A 95 13.96 -8.64 -4.70
C PRO A 95 13.82 -8.72 -6.23
N ASN A 96 12.59 -8.92 -6.72
CA ASN A 96 12.24 -8.93 -8.15
C ASN A 96 11.65 -7.61 -8.64
N SER A 97 11.52 -6.58 -7.80
CA SER A 97 11.00 -5.28 -8.25
C SER A 97 12.12 -4.51 -8.95
N PRO A 98 12.01 -4.20 -10.26
CA PRO A 98 12.92 -3.28 -10.88
C PRO A 98 12.74 -1.91 -10.20
N SER A 99 13.80 -1.42 -9.56
CA SER A 99 13.93 -0.03 -9.15
C SER A 99 14.04 0.84 -10.41
N CYS A 100 12.98 0.93 -11.21
CA CYS A 100 12.83 1.98 -12.21
C CYS A 100 12.28 3.23 -11.50
N GLY A 101 13.12 3.81 -10.66
CA GLY A 101 13.05 5.23 -10.32
C GLY A 101 13.42 6.04 -11.56
N CYS A 102 12.52 6.08 -12.55
CA CYS A 102 12.62 7.01 -13.67
C CYS A 102 11.46 8.00 -13.58
N SER A 103 11.75 9.12 -12.92
CA SER A 103 11.33 10.47 -13.30
C SER A 103 9.85 10.68 -13.66
N SER A 104 9.12 11.40 -12.81
CA SER A 104 8.95 12.84 -13.05
C SER A 104 7.86 13.41 -12.15
N SER A 105 8.22 14.49 -11.45
CA SER A 105 7.31 15.56 -11.10
C SER A 105 6.46 15.98 -12.31
N SER A 106 5.14 15.93 -12.20
CA SER A 106 4.17 16.79 -12.91
C SER A 106 2.78 16.45 -12.39
N SER A 107 2.19 17.27 -11.53
CA SER A 107 1.30 18.36 -11.93
C SER A 107 0.13 17.87 -12.79
N SER A 108 -1.06 17.89 -12.21
CA SER A 108 -2.36 18.15 -12.84
C SER A 108 -2.46 17.86 -14.34
N GLY A 109 -3.05 16.70 -14.68
CA GLY A 109 -3.48 16.38 -16.04
C GLY A 109 -4.97 16.06 -16.07
N MET A 110 -5.80 17.07 -15.83
CA MET A 110 -7.20 17.04 -16.26
C MET A 110 -7.26 16.64 -17.73
N ALA A 111 -8.20 15.77 -18.06
CA ALA A 111 -8.50 15.36 -19.43
C ALA A 111 -8.67 16.59 -20.34
N SER A 112 -7.72 16.83 -21.24
CA SER A 112 -7.98 17.66 -22.42
C SER A 112 -8.81 16.85 -23.39
N ILE A 113 -10.11 17.11 -23.37
CA ILE A 113 -11.04 16.70 -24.41
C ILE A 113 -10.85 17.66 -25.58
N ASP A 114 -10.29 17.13 -26.66
CA ASP A 114 -10.15 17.77 -27.97
C ASP A 114 -11.51 17.82 -28.66
N ILE A 115 -12.12 19.01 -28.74
CA ILE A 115 -13.27 19.26 -29.60
C ILE A 115 -13.21 20.72 -30.08
N SER A 116 -12.71 20.95 -31.30
CA SER A 116 -13.37 21.74 -32.37
C SER A 116 -12.38 22.44 -33.30
N SER A 117 -12.09 21.76 -34.41
CA SER A 117 -12.02 22.42 -35.72
C SER A 117 -13.29 23.25 -35.93
N ILE A 118 -13.20 24.59 -35.96
CA ILE A 118 -14.00 25.51 -36.81
C ILE A 118 -13.31 26.89 -36.80
N GLY A 119 -12.97 27.41 -37.97
CA GLY A 119 -13.06 28.86 -38.19
C GLY A 119 -11.77 29.64 -38.48
N HIS A 120 -10.93 29.14 -39.38
CA HIS A 120 -10.06 30.04 -40.15
C HIS A 120 -10.94 30.93 -41.04
N ARG A 121 -11.17 32.22 -40.69
CA ARG A 121 -11.48 33.30 -41.64
C ARG A 121 -11.31 34.71 -41.01
N HIS A 122 -10.46 35.49 -41.69
CA HIS A 122 -10.21 36.94 -41.66
C HIS A 122 -9.51 37.55 -40.45
#